data_AF-A0A3A9AAF3-F1
#
_entry.id   AF-A0A3A9AAF3-F1
#
_cell.length_a   1.000
_cell.length_b   1.000
_cell.length_c   1.000
_cell.angle_alpha   90.00
_cell.angle_beta   90.00
_cell.angle_gamma   90.00
#
_symmetry.space_group_name_H-M   'P 1'
#
loop_
_entity.id
_entity.type
_entity.pdbx_description
1 polymer ?
#
loop_
_entity_poly.entity_id
_entity_poly.type
_entity_poly.pdbx_seq_one_letter_code
_entity_poly.pdbx_strand_id
1 'polypeptide(L)'
;MSGVTGYFPTGYTNKPQKTETGKTFADIVNQKAAEADKEVKGKETSRVLDSIAEHAPEEVRQAFLEAEKETGGIITVFGLWISNDGKQSYMTQMGIERFVRGYHGDYNQSDLLGTSVGSAISAVRKWIYDLDHPLPGSPAKSMEERKLIAIERAFYESFLDKLRKLSDRGMK
;
A
#
# COMPACT_ATOMS: atom_id res chain seq x y z
N MET A 1 -3.42 61.68 14.00
CA MET A 1 -2.42 60.86 13.28
C MET A 1 -1.49 60.27 14.32
N SER A 2 -1.54 58.95 14.53
CA SER A 2 -0.64 58.24 15.45
C SER A 2 -0.49 56.79 15.00
N GLY A 3 0.67 56.50 14.40
CA GLY A 3 1.59 55.42 14.78
C GLY A 3 1.13 53.97 14.64
N VAL A 4 1.85 53.23 13.80
CA VAL A 4 1.66 51.85 13.34
C VAL A 4 2.34 50.83 14.28
N THR A 5 1.97 49.56 14.11
CA THR A 5 2.73 48.30 14.30
C THR A 5 2.67 47.60 15.66
N GLY A 6 1.78 46.60 15.74
CA GLY A 6 1.94 45.45 16.62
C GLY A 6 2.33 44.22 15.78
N TYR A 7 3.61 43.87 15.76
CA TYR A 7 4.09 42.56 15.34
C TYR A 7 4.79 41.92 16.54
N PHE A 8 4.20 40.87 17.09
CA PHE A 8 4.90 39.97 18.01
C PHE A 8 5.71 38.96 17.20
N PRO A 9 7.02 38.76 17.46
CA PRO A 9 7.70 37.55 17.04
C PRO A 9 7.75 36.56 18.22
N THR A 10 6.77 35.67 18.32
CA THR A 10 6.95 34.44 19.12
C THR A 10 7.82 33.48 18.32
N GLY A 11 9.13 33.58 18.50
CA GLY A 11 10.09 32.59 18.00
C GLY A 11 9.84 31.23 18.65
N TYR A 12 9.76 30.19 17.84
CA TYR A 12 9.74 28.80 18.32
C TYR A 12 11.05 28.51 19.06
N THR A 13 10.97 28.34 20.38
CA THR A 13 12.09 27.82 21.17
C THR A 13 12.10 26.29 21.06
N ASN A 14 12.86 25.78 20.09
CA ASN A 14 13.21 24.37 20.06
C ASN A 14 14.13 24.08 21.26
N LYS A 15 13.64 23.29 22.23
CA LYS A 15 14.49 22.74 23.29
C LYS A 15 15.60 21.91 22.63
N PRO A 16 16.89 22.12 22.95
CA PRO A 16 17.96 21.34 22.36
C PRO A 16 17.82 19.87 22.79
N GLN A 17 17.36 19.05 21.85
CA GLN A 17 17.37 17.59 21.97
C GLN A 17 18.85 17.17 21.95
N LYS A 18 19.27 16.33 22.90
CA LYS A 18 20.65 15.84 23.03
C LYS A 18 21.20 15.46 21.65
N THR A 19 22.28 16.12 21.24
CA THR A 19 23.01 15.80 20.03
C THR A 19 23.50 14.37 20.13
N GLU A 20 22.97 13.49 19.26
CA GLU A 20 23.60 12.21 18.99
C GLU A 20 24.99 12.51 18.44
N THR A 21 26.00 12.32 19.28
CA THR A 21 27.40 12.62 19.00
C THR A 21 27.83 11.95 17.68
N GLY A 22 28.17 12.76 16.68
CA GLY A 22 28.79 12.30 15.43
C GLY A 22 27.98 12.46 14.14
N LYS A 23 26.71 12.93 14.19
CA LYS A 23 25.87 13.15 13.00
C LYS A 23 25.87 14.61 12.53
N THR A 24 25.99 14.83 11.22
CA THR A 24 25.87 16.17 10.62
C THR A 24 24.39 16.62 10.55
N PHE A 25 24.14 17.91 10.34
CA PHE A 25 22.78 18.41 10.14
C PHE A 25 22.06 17.69 8.98
N ALA A 26 22.79 17.41 7.89
CA ALA A 26 22.25 16.66 6.76
C ALA A 26 21.83 15.24 7.15
N ASP A 27 22.62 14.55 7.99
CA ASP A 27 22.28 13.21 8.49
C ASP A 27 21.01 13.23 9.33
N ILE A 28 20.86 14.24 10.20
CA ILE A 28 19.66 14.41 11.04
C ILE A 28 18.42 14.69 10.18
N VAL A 29 18.53 15.56 9.18
CA VAL A 29 17.42 15.87 8.26
C VAL A 29 17.02 14.65 7.46
N ASN A 30 17.99 13.92 6.89
CA ASN A 30 17.74 12.69 6.13
C ASN A 30 17.11 11.61 7.00
N GLN A 31 17.59 11.44 8.24
CA GLN A 31 17.00 10.49 9.19
C GLN A 31 15.55 10.85 9.51
N LYS A 32 15.27 12.12 9.86
CA LYS A 32 13.90 12.56 10.17
C LYS A 32 12.96 12.47 8.96
N ALA A 33 13.45 12.78 7.76
CA ALA A 33 12.68 12.61 6.53
C ALA A 33 12.32 11.13 6.30
N ALA A 34 13.29 10.22 6.47
CA ALA A 34 13.05 8.79 6.32
C ALA A 34 12.12 8.22 7.41
N GLU A 35 12.18 8.73 8.64
CA GLU A 35 11.25 8.37 9.72
C GLU A 35 9.82 8.83 9.41
N ALA A 36 9.65 10.08 8.95
CA ALA A 36 8.34 10.62 8.56
C ALA A 36 7.73 9.85 7.37
N ASP A 37 8.54 9.52 6.36
CA ASP A 37 8.08 8.73 5.21
C ASP A 37 7.61 7.34 5.63
N LYS A 38 8.32 6.69 6.56
CA LYS A 38 7.90 5.38 7.11
C LYS A 38 6.59 5.50 7.90
N GLU A 39 6.42 6.55 8.69
CA GLU A 39 5.20 6.78 9.46
C GLU A 39 3.99 7.00 8.55
N VAL A 40 4.14 7.80 7.50
CA VAL A 40 3.06 8.05 6.52
C VAL A 40 2.69 6.78 5.77
N LYS A 41 3.69 6.02 5.28
CA LYS A 41 3.45 4.73 4.62
C LYS A 41 2.79 3.71 5.56
N GLY A 42 3.20 3.67 6.82
CA GLY A 42 2.57 2.83 7.85
C GLY A 42 1.10 3.18 8.10
N LYS A 43 0.74 4.47 8.10
CA LYS A 43 -0.66 4.92 8.25
C LYS A 43 -1.51 4.59 7.02
N GLU A 44 -0.97 4.79 5.82
CA GLU A 44 -1.70 4.44 4.58
C GLU A 44 -1.93 2.94 4.44
N THR A 45 -0.92 2.11 4.73
CA THR A 45 -1.05 0.65 4.71
C THR A 45 -2.07 0.12 5.71
N SER A 46 -2.11 0.68 6.92
CA SER A 46 -3.17 0.37 7.89
C SER A 46 -4.56 0.67 7.32
N ARG A 47 -4.75 1.87 6.76
CA ARG A 47 -6.04 2.28 6.18
C ARG A 47 -6.49 1.39 5.02
N VAL A 48 -5.52 0.92 4.22
CA VAL A 48 -5.79 -0.01 3.13
C VAL A 48 -6.36 -1.30 3.67
N LEU A 49 -5.66 -1.93 4.62
CA LEU A 49 -6.10 -3.18 5.22
C LEU A 49 -7.41 -3.04 5.98
N ASP A 50 -7.65 -1.92 6.64
CA ASP A 50 -8.93 -1.64 7.30
C ASP A 50 -10.10 -1.58 6.30
N SER A 51 -9.82 -1.30 5.02
CA SER A 51 -10.83 -1.29 3.96
C SER A 51 -10.90 -2.60 3.18
N ILE A 52 -9.76 -3.18 2.76
CA ILE A 52 -9.71 -4.32 1.83
C ILE A 52 -9.72 -5.68 2.53
N ALA A 53 -9.44 -5.67 3.83
CA ALA A 53 -9.18 -6.83 4.66
C ALA A 53 -9.83 -6.67 6.03
N GLU A 54 -10.97 -5.96 6.10
CA GLU A 54 -11.69 -5.63 7.34
C GLU A 54 -11.95 -6.87 8.19
N HIS A 55 -12.36 -7.97 7.55
CA HIS A 55 -12.66 -9.23 8.23
C HIS A 55 -11.57 -10.30 8.07
N ALA A 56 -10.44 -9.95 7.45
CA ALA A 56 -9.38 -10.91 7.20
C ALA A 56 -8.65 -11.30 8.50
N PRO A 57 -8.23 -12.57 8.64
CA PRO A 57 -7.37 -12.99 9.73
C PRO A 57 -6.09 -12.15 9.80
N GLU A 58 -5.56 -11.91 10.99
CA GLU A 58 -4.37 -11.07 11.17
C GLU A 58 -3.16 -11.62 10.40
N GLU A 59 -3.03 -12.93 10.28
CA GLU A 59 -1.95 -13.56 9.50
C GLU A 59 -2.05 -13.22 8.01
N VAL A 60 -3.27 -13.08 7.47
CA VAL A 60 -3.49 -12.65 6.08
C VAL A 60 -3.08 -11.18 5.92
N ARG A 61 -3.44 -10.33 6.88
CA ARG A 61 -3.06 -8.91 6.91
C ARG A 61 -1.54 -8.75 6.98
N GLN A 62 -0.85 -9.52 7.81
CA GLN A 62 0.61 -9.52 7.90
C GLN A 62 1.27 -10.02 6.60
N ALA A 63 0.76 -11.11 6.01
CA ALA A 63 1.28 -11.62 4.74
C ALA A 63 1.18 -10.58 3.61
N PHE A 64 0.13 -9.76 3.61
CA PHE A 64 -0.02 -8.65 2.67
C PHE A 64 1.08 -7.60 2.85
N LEU A 65 1.30 -7.14 4.09
CA LEU A 65 2.33 -6.13 4.40
C LEU A 65 3.73 -6.62 4.05
N GLU A 66 4.03 -7.89 4.30
CA GLU A 66 5.31 -8.49 3.93
C GLU A 66 5.50 -8.52 2.40
N ALA A 67 4.47 -8.88 1.64
CA ALA A 67 4.52 -8.87 0.18
C ALA A 67 4.67 -7.45 -0.39
N GLU A 68 4.00 -6.47 0.21
CA GLU A 68 4.13 -5.06 -0.18
C GLU A 68 5.56 -4.56 0.06
N LYS A 69 6.13 -4.86 1.24
CA LYS A 69 7.50 -4.51 1.59
C LYS A 69 8.53 -5.15 0.66
N GLU A 70 8.32 -6.40 0.25
CA GLU A 70 9.22 -7.11 -0.69
C GLU A 70 9.20 -6.53 -2.09
N THR A 71 8.04 -6.03 -2.55
CA THR A 71 7.87 -5.53 -3.93
C THR A 71 8.13 -4.04 -4.11
N GLY A 72 8.25 -3.29 -3.01
CA GLY A 72 8.81 -1.93 -3.04
C GLY A 72 7.86 -0.85 -3.57
N GLY A 73 6.56 -1.00 -3.34
CA GLY A 73 5.55 0.04 -3.54
C GLY A 73 4.51 0.00 -2.43
N ILE A 74 3.51 0.88 -2.50
CA ILE A 74 2.35 0.87 -1.60
C ILE A 74 1.08 0.67 -2.40
N ILE A 75 0.14 -0.09 -1.87
CA ILE A 75 -1.23 -0.13 -2.40
C ILE A 75 -2.05 0.88 -1.60
N THR A 76 -2.85 1.70 -2.26
CA THR A 76 -3.75 2.68 -1.64
C THR A 76 -5.12 2.09 -1.37
N VAL A 77 -5.93 2.76 -0.53
CA VAL A 77 -7.29 2.32 -0.22
C VAL A 77 -8.10 2.05 -1.49
N PHE A 78 -7.96 2.88 -2.54
CA PHE A 78 -8.66 2.71 -3.82
C PHE A 78 -8.09 1.61 -4.74
N GLY A 79 -7.06 0.89 -4.30
CA GLY A 79 -6.40 -0.14 -5.10
C GLY A 79 -5.46 0.40 -6.17
N LEU A 80 -5.00 1.65 -6.03
CA LEU A 80 -3.86 2.13 -6.83
C LEU A 80 -2.56 1.64 -6.21
N TRP A 81 -1.70 1.04 -7.02
CA TRP A 81 -0.31 0.84 -6.63
C TRP A 81 0.47 2.12 -6.92
N ILE A 82 1.34 2.53 -5.98
CA ILE A 82 2.19 3.71 -6.11
C ILE A 82 3.63 3.30 -5.80
N SER A 83 4.57 3.70 -6.66
CA SER A 83 5.99 3.46 -6.45
C SER A 83 6.51 4.19 -5.21
N ASN A 84 7.58 3.67 -4.61
CA ASN A 84 8.16 4.29 -3.42
C ASN A 84 8.63 5.74 -3.60
N ASP A 85 8.95 6.15 -4.82
CA ASP A 85 9.33 7.52 -5.20
C ASP A 85 8.13 8.40 -5.63
N GLY A 86 6.91 7.83 -5.63
CA GLY A 86 5.67 8.53 -5.95
C GLY A 86 5.48 8.88 -7.43
N LYS A 87 6.41 8.51 -8.32
CA LYS A 87 6.38 8.93 -9.73
C LYS A 87 5.53 8.05 -10.63
N GLN A 88 5.28 6.81 -10.20
CA GLN A 88 4.52 5.84 -10.98
C GLN A 88 3.32 5.38 -10.16
N SER A 89 2.17 5.31 -10.82
CA SER A 89 0.98 4.69 -10.28
C SER A 89 0.20 3.97 -11.36
N TYR A 90 -0.54 2.94 -10.96
CA TYR A 90 -1.48 2.25 -11.84
C TYR A 90 -2.62 1.62 -11.04
N MET A 91 -3.72 1.35 -11.75
CA MET A 91 -4.86 0.63 -11.19
C MET A 91 -4.59 -0.86 -11.17
N THR A 92 -4.60 -1.46 -9.98
CA THR A 92 -4.43 -2.91 -9.80
C THR A 92 -5.73 -3.65 -10.09
N GLN A 93 -5.67 -4.96 -10.38
CA GLN A 93 -6.83 -5.85 -10.47
C GLN A 93 -7.64 -5.89 -9.17
N MET A 94 -6.97 -5.80 -8.02
CA MET A 94 -7.65 -5.61 -6.74
C MET A 94 -8.49 -4.32 -6.74
N GLY A 95 -7.93 -3.22 -7.22
CA GLY A 95 -8.66 -1.96 -7.41
C GLY A 95 -9.82 -2.09 -8.38
N ILE A 96 -9.60 -2.71 -9.55
CA ILE A 96 -10.64 -2.98 -10.56
C ILE A 96 -11.77 -3.80 -9.95
N GLU A 97 -11.46 -4.88 -9.22
CA GLU A 97 -12.48 -5.70 -8.56
C GLU A 97 -13.32 -4.87 -7.57
N ARG A 98 -12.67 -4.03 -6.76
CA ARG A 98 -13.39 -3.12 -5.85
C ARG A 98 -14.35 -2.21 -6.62
N PHE A 99 -13.91 -1.61 -7.72
CA PHE A 99 -14.77 -0.76 -8.55
C PHE A 99 -15.95 -1.54 -9.16
N VAL A 100 -15.70 -2.75 -9.64
CA VAL A 100 -16.75 -3.61 -10.23
C VAL A 100 -17.79 -4.00 -9.18
N ARG A 101 -17.37 -4.46 -7.99
CA ARG A 101 -18.29 -4.77 -6.88
C ARG A 101 -19.09 -3.54 -6.45
N GLY A 102 -18.45 -2.37 -6.40
CA GLY A 102 -19.10 -1.11 -6.10
C GLY A 102 -20.15 -0.71 -7.14
N TYR A 103 -19.84 -0.88 -8.42
CA TYR A 103 -20.78 -0.66 -9.52
C TYR A 103 -22.01 -1.59 -9.44
N HIS A 104 -21.82 -2.84 -9.03
CA HIS A 104 -22.91 -3.80 -8.85
C HIS A 104 -23.71 -3.63 -7.55
N GLY A 105 -23.22 -2.82 -6.60
CA GLY A 105 -23.90 -2.57 -5.34
C GLY A 105 -23.81 -3.73 -4.34
N ASP A 106 -22.73 -4.52 -4.38
CA ASP A 106 -22.53 -5.65 -3.46
C ASP A 106 -22.54 -5.18 -1.99
N TYR A 107 -22.87 -6.06 -1.03
CA TYR A 107 -22.90 -5.66 0.40
C TYR A 107 -21.48 -5.47 0.99
N ASN A 108 -20.49 -6.24 0.50
CA ASN A 108 -19.09 -6.21 0.96
C ASN A 108 -18.15 -5.77 -0.17
N GLN A 109 -18.45 -4.61 -0.77
CA GLN A 109 -17.75 -4.09 -1.96
C GLN A 109 -16.25 -3.88 -1.73
N SER A 110 -15.90 -3.54 -0.49
CA SER A 110 -14.53 -3.19 -0.11
C SER A 110 -13.77 -4.34 0.53
N ASP A 111 -14.40 -5.27 1.26
CA ASP A 111 -13.70 -6.43 1.82
C ASP A 111 -13.42 -7.48 0.73
N LEU A 112 -12.19 -7.45 0.23
CA LEU A 112 -11.77 -8.27 -0.90
C LEU A 112 -11.15 -9.60 -0.47
N LEU A 113 -10.50 -9.63 0.69
CA LEU A 113 -9.79 -10.82 1.18
C LEU A 113 -10.72 -11.77 1.95
N GLY A 114 -11.83 -11.26 2.48
CA GLY A 114 -12.82 -12.05 3.20
C GLY A 114 -12.30 -12.59 4.53
N THR A 115 -12.98 -13.59 5.09
CA THR A 115 -12.79 -14.02 6.48
C THR A 115 -11.78 -15.15 6.71
N SER A 116 -11.10 -15.63 5.67
CA SER A 116 -10.23 -16.82 5.77
C SER A 116 -9.00 -16.75 4.87
N VAL A 117 -8.00 -17.59 5.15
CA VAL A 117 -6.86 -17.79 4.25
C VAL A 117 -7.33 -18.31 2.88
N GLY A 118 -8.33 -19.20 2.85
CA GLY A 118 -8.88 -19.76 1.60
C GLY A 118 -9.58 -18.72 0.72
N SER A 119 -10.34 -17.79 1.31
CA SER A 119 -10.95 -16.68 0.58
C SER A 119 -9.89 -15.74 0.01
N ALA A 120 -8.86 -15.41 0.80
CA ALA A 120 -7.74 -14.59 0.33
C ALA A 120 -6.98 -15.26 -0.83
N ILE A 121 -6.69 -16.57 -0.74
CA ILE A 121 -6.06 -17.33 -1.83
C ILE A 121 -6.91 -17.27 -3.10
N SER A 122 -8.23 -17.41 -2.96
CA SER A 122 -9.16 -17.41 -4.10
C SER A 122 -9.18 -16.03 -4.77
N ALA A 123 -9.23 -14.95 -4.00
CA ALA A 123 -9.15 -13.58 -4.50
C ALA A 123 -7.84 -13.32 -5.27
N VAL A 124 -6.69 -13.66 -4.67
CA VAL A 124 -5.38 -13.43 -5.30
C VAL A 124 -5.20 -14.26 -6.58
N ARG A 125 -5.67 -15.51 -6.61
CA ARG A 125 -5.67 -16.34 -7.82
C ARG A 125 -6.49 -15.72 -8.94
N LYS A 126 -7.65 -15.15 -8.61
CA LYS A 126 -8.49 -14.43 -9.56
C LYS A 126 -7.75 -13.20 -10.12
N TRP A 127 -7.11 -12.39 -9.28
CA TRP A 127 -6.35 -11.22 -9.76
C TRP A 127 -5.20 -11.59 -10.68
N ILE A 128 -4.45 -12.66 -10.36
CA ILE A 128 -3.40 -13.18 -11.26
C ILE A 128 -4.00 -13.65 -12.58
N TYR A 129 -5.12 -14.39 -12.52
CA TYR A 129 -5.81 -14.84 -13.72
C TYR A 129 -6.26 -13.66 -14.59
N ASP A 130 -6.86 -12.62 -14.00
CA ASP A 130 -7.34 -11.43 -14.71
C ASP A 130 -6.18 -10.61 -15.32
N LEU A 131 -4.98 -10.64 -14.73
CA LEU A 131 -3.75 -10.09 -15.34
C LEU A 131 -3.33 -10.86 -16.58
N ASP A 132 -3.35 -12.19 -16.50
CA ASP A 132 -2.90 -13.08 -17.58
C ASP A 132 -3.94 -13.20 -18.71
N HIS A 133 -5.21 -12.83 -18.45
CA HIS A 133 -6.34 -12.97 -19.37
C HIS A 133 -7.09 -11.64 -19.57
N PRO A 134 -6.46 -10.63 -20.21
CA PRO A 134 -7.11 -9.35 -20.46
C PRO A 134 -8.35 -9.50 -21.34
N LEU A 135 -9.33 -8.62 -21.15
CA LEU A 135 -10.58 -8.64 -21.90
C LEU A 135 -10.34 -8.52 -23.42
N PRO A 136 -11.16 -9.19 -24.26
CA PRO A 136 -11.09 -9.05 -25.71
C PRO A 136 -11.19 -7.58 -26.13
N GLY A 137 -10.33 -7.16 -27.07
CA GLY A 137 -10.28 -5.78 -27.55
C GLY A 137 -9.50 -4.82 -26.63
N SER A 138 -8.86 -5.30 -25.57
CA SER A 138 -7.93 -4.49 -24.79
C SER A 138 -6.80 -3.94 -25.67
N PRO A 139 -6.43 -2.66 -25.54
CA PRO A 139 -5.35 -2.07 -26.32
C PRO A 139 -4.02 -2.78 -26.02
N ALA A 140 -3.13 -2.78 -27.01
CA ALA A 140 -1.79 -3.30 -26.82
C ALA A 140 -1.07 -2.52 -25.71
N LYS A 141 -0.53 -3.26 -24.73
CA LYS A 141 0.17 -2.68 -23.58
C LYS A 141 1.53 -2.12 -23.98
N SER A 142 1.81 -0.88 -23.57
CA SER A 142 3.12 -0.22 -23.70
C SER A 142 4.19 -0.95 -22.89
N MET A 143 5.46 -0.62 -23.13
CA MET A 143 6.57 -1.21 -22.36
C MET A 143 6.51 -0.82 -20.88
N GLU A 144 6.08 0.39 -20.58
CA GLU A 144 5.88 0.91 -19.23
C GLU A 144 4.73 0.17 -18.54
N GLU A 145 3.58 0.00 -19.21
CA GLU A 145 2.44 -0.75 -18.65
C GLU A 145 2.83 -2.20 -18.35
N ARG A 146 3.60 -2.85 -19.22
CA ARG A 146 4.08 -4.22 -18.99
C ARG A 146 4.99 -4.33 -17.77
N LYS A 147 5.83 -3.32 -17.51
CA LYS A 147 6.67 -3.29 -16.29
C LYS A 147 5.81 -3.15 -15.03
N LEU A 148 4.79 -2.29 -15.07
CA LEU A 148 3.87 -2.11 -13.95
C LEU A 148 3.04 -3.37 -13.67
N ILE A 149 2.54 -4.02 -14.72
CA ILE A 149 1.86 -5.33 -14.63
C ILE A 149 2.80 -6.40 -14.04
N ALA A 150 4.07 -6.42 -14.43
CA ALA A 150 5.03 -7.38 -13.87
C ALA A 150 5.28 -7.15 -12.38
N ILE A 151 5.30 -5.89 -11.92
CA ILE A 151 5.39 -5.54 -10.50
C ILE A 151 4.13 -5.99 -9.76
N GLU A 152 2.94 -5.73 -10.31
CA GLU A 152 1.67 -6.19 -9.75
C GLU A 152 1.65 -7.70 -9.58
N ARG A 153 2.05 -8.40 -10.63
CA ARG A 153 2.10 -9.87 -10.66
C ARG A 153 3.07 -10.40 -9.61
N ALA A 154 4.25 -9.79 -9.47
CA ALA A 154 5.23 -10.16 -8.44
C ALA A 154 4.67 -9.97 -7.02
N PHE A 155 3.90 -8.90 -6.79
CA PHE A 155 3.22 -8.68 -5.52
C PHE A 155 2.21 -9.80 -5.23
N TYR A 156 1.33 -10.12 -6.17
CA TYR A 156 0.36 -11.19 -5.99
C TYR A 156 1.00 -12.56 -5.84
N GLU A 157 2.09 -12.85 -6.54
CA GLU A 157 2.82 -14.11 -6.37
C GLU A 157 3.48 -14.22 -5.00
N SER A 158 4.13 -13.16 -4.52
CA SER A 158 4.69 -13.12 -3.16
C SER A 158 3.60 -13.30 -2.10
N PHE A 159 2.49 -12.59 -2.26
CA PHE A 159 1.36 -12.69 -1.33
C PHE A 159 0.74 -14.10 -1.35
N LEU A 160 0.52 -14.67 -2.54
CA LEU A 160 -0.03 -16.02 -2.71
C LEU A 160 0.87 -17.10 -2.08
N ASP A 161 2.20 -16.99 -2.23
CA ASP A 161 3.14 -17.92 -1.60
C ASP A 161 3.03 -17.89 -0.07
N LYS A 162 2.95 -16.70 0.52
CA LYS A 162 2.75 -16.53 1.97
C LYS A 162 1.42 -17.11 2.43
N LEU A 163 0.33 -16.86 1.70
CA LEU A 163 -0.98 -17.44 2.01
C LEU A 163 -0.99 -18.97 1.93
N ARG A 164 -0.29 -19.56 0.95
CA ARG A 164 -0.16 -21.03 0.84
C ARG A 164 0.56 -21.61 2.06
N LYS A 165 1.66 -20.98 2.50
CA LYS A 165 2.37 -21.38 3.73
C LYS A 165 1.48 -21.31 4.97
N LEU A 166 0.62 -20.30 5.07
CA LEU A 166 -0.37 -20.19 6.15
C LEU A 166 -1.41 -21.32 6.08
N SER A 167 -1.91 -21.63 4.88
CA SER A 167 -2.87 -22.72 4.66
C SER A 167 -2.27 -24.08 5.06
N ASP A 168 -1.03 -24.36 4.65
CA ASP A 168 -0.35 -25.62 4.95
C ASP A 168 -0.05 -25.78 6.45
N ARG A 169 0.17 -24.66 7.16
CA ARG A 169 0.37 -24.64 8.62
C ARG A 169 -0.92 -24.90 9.39
N GLY A 170 -2.07 -24.46 8.89
CA GLY A 170 -3.38 -24.68 9.51
C GLY A 170 -3.99 -26.07 9.26
N MET A 171 -3.39 -26.87 8.37
CA MET A 171 -3.78 -28.26 8.09
C MET A 171 -3.00 -29.30 8.92
N LYS A 172 -2.10 -28.86 9.81
CA LYS A 172 -1.37 -29.71 10.76
C LYS A 172 -1.98 -29.58 12.16
#